data_AF-A0A0F9Q1T1-F1
#
_entry.id   AF-A0A0F9Q1T1-F1
#
_cell.length_a   1.000
_cell.length_b   1.000
_cell.length_c   1.000
_cell.angle_alpha   90.00
_cell.angle_beta   90.00
_cell.angle_gamma   90.00
#
_symmetry.space_group_name_H-M   'P 1'
#
loop_
_entity.id
_entity.type
_entity.pdbx_description
1 polymer ?
#
loop_
_entity_poly.entity_id
_entity_poly.type
_entity_poly.pdbx_seq_one_letter_code
_entity_poly.pdbx_strand_id
1 'polypeptide(L)' 'MKKYRARWDYWKWQNGEMCDEGSCWLTDDDHIGSSTEAAVGTLGETINRIARMSRNEPRTVTSGGWVLESKRKGWIAVE' A
#
# COMPACT_ATOMS: atom_id res chain seq x y z
N MET A 1 -11.19 -12.50 13.11
CA MET A 1 -9.96 -11.68 13.18
C MET A 1 -10.15 -10.41 12.37
N LYS A 2 -9.55 -9.27 12.79
CA LYS A 2 -9.54 -8.04 11.96
C LYS A 2 -8.68 -8.27 10.72
N LYS A 3 -9.15 -7.82 9.56
CA LYS A 3 -8.45 -7.91 8.28
C LYS A 3 -7.74 -6.59 7.99
N TYR A 4 -6.47 -6.66 7.59
CA TYR A 4 -5.66 -5.50 7.25
C TYR A 4 -5.13 -5.60 5.81
N ARG A 5 -4.90 -4.45 5.17
CA ARG A 5 -4.21 -4.34 3.88
C ARG A 5 -3.33 -3.09 3.86
N ALA A 6 -2.39 -3.04 2.94
CA ALA A 6 -1.53 -1.88 2.74
C ALA A 6 -1.84 -1.22 1.40
N ARG A 7 -2.03 0.09 1.41
CA ARG A 7 -2.23 0.93 0.24
C ARG A 7 -0.99 1.81 0.05
N TRP A 8 -0.52 1.92 -1.17
CA TRP A 8 0.54 2.82 -1.59
C TRP A 8 -0.05 3.87 -2.53
N ASP A 9 -0.05 5.12 -2.08
CA ASP A 9 -0.54 6.24 -2.89
C ASP A 9 0.63 6.81 -3.70
N TYR A 10 0.44 7.04 -4.99
CA TYR A 10 1.49 7.55 -5.88
C TYR A 10 1.01 8.78 -6.65
N TRP A 11 1.98 9.64 -6.97
CA TRP A 11 1.79 10.80 -7.84
C TRP A 11 2.86 10.78 -8.93
N LYS A 12 2.46 10.93 -10.19
CA LYS A 12 3.41 11.17 -11.29
C LYS A 12 3.44 12.64 -11.62
N TRP A 13 4.67 13.12 -11.79
CA TRP A 13 4.97 14.47 -12.19
C TRP A 13 5.63 14.45 -13.56
N GLN A 14 5.15 15.27 -14.48
CA GLN A 14 5.77 15.52 -15.79
C GLN A 14 5.88 17.02 -15.98
N ASN A 15 7.07 17.50 -16.36
CA ASN A 15 7.36 18.92 -16.59
C ASN A 15 6.99 19.85 -15.42
N GLY A 16 7.08 19.36 -14.18
CA GLY A 16 6.75 20.14 -12.98
C GLY A 16 5.25 20.17 -12.65
N GLU A 17 4.40 19.48 -13.42
CA GLU A 17 2.96 19.36 -13.18
C GLU A 17 2.60 17.92 -12.77
N MET A 18 1.65 17.78 -11.83
CA MET A 18 1.11 16.47 -11.47
C MET A 18 0.17 15.99 -12.59
N CYS A 19 0.50 14.87 -13.22
CA CYS A 19 -0.19 14.36 -14.40
C CYS A 19 -0.96 13.06 -14.15
N ASP A 20 -0.70 12.36 -13.05
CA ASP A 20 -1.36 11.11 -12.68
C ASP A 20 -1.35 10.98 -11.15
N GLU A 21 -2.48 10.60 -10.58
CA GLU A 21 -2.58 10.19 -9.18
C GLU A 21 -3.28 8.83 -9.12
N GLY A 22 -2.90 8.01 -8.15
CA GLY A 22 -3.56 6.75 -7.94
C GLY A 22 -3.11 6.04 -6.68
N SER A 23 -3.74 4.91 -6.44
CA SER A 23 -3.40 4.00 -5.36
C SER A 23 -3.12 2.63 -5.93
N CYS A 24 -2.11 1.98 -5.39
CA CYS A 24 -1.87 0.56 -5.57
C CYS A 24 -1.85 -0.14 -4.21
N TRP A 25 -1.86 -1.47 -4.21
CA TRP A 25 -1.96 -2.26 -3.00
C TRP A 25 -0.96 -3.40 -2.98
N LEU A 26 -0.56 -3.79 -1.78
CA LEU A 26 0.29 -4.95 -1.56
C LEU A 26 -0.50 -6.25 -1.76
N THR A 27 -0.02 -7.11 -2.65
CA THR A 27 -0.62 -8.42 -2.96
C THR A 27 0.02 -9.55 -2.12
N ASP A 28 -0.42 -10.79 -2.34
CA ASP A 28 0.09 -11.94 -1.58
C ASP A 28 1.53 -12.31 -1.96
N ASP A 29 1.88 -12.11 -3.22
CA ASP A 29 3.21 -12.27 -3.81
C ASP A 29 4.16 -11.09 -3.51
N ASP A 30 3.79 -10.23 -2.55
CA ASP A 30 4.50 -9.01 -2.15
C ASP A 30 4.65 -7.95 -3.26
N HIS A 31 3.99 -8.13 -4.40
CA HIS A 31 4.00 -7.14 -5.46
C HIS A 31 3.00 -6.02 -5.20
N ILE A 32 3.20 -4.88 -5.88
CA ILE A 32 2.27 -3.77 -5.84
C ILE A 32 1.34 -3.87 -7.06
N GLY A 33 0.06 -4.16 -6.83
CA GLY A 33 -0.96 -4.27 -7.88
C GLY A 33 -1.99 -3.14 -7.81
N SER A 34 -2.69 -2.87 -8.91
CA SER A 34 -3.75 -1.85 -9.01
C SER A 34 -5.15 -2.37 -8.64
N SER A 35 -5.25 -3.52 -7.98
CA SER A 35 -6.54 -4.15 -7.65
C SER A 35 -7.18 -3.57 -6.38
N THR A 36 -8.48 -3.25 -6.47
CA THR A 36 -9.28 -2.79 -5.32
C THR A 36 -9.48 -3.88 -4.25
N GLU A 37 -9.33 -5.16 -4.61
CA GLU A 37 -9.36 -6.30 -3.68
C GLU A 37 -7.96 -6.84 -3.45
N ALA A 38 -7.17 -6.09 -2.69
CA ALA A 38 -5.86 -6.50 -2.22
C ALA A 38 -5.92 -7.70 -1.27
N ALA A 39 -4.82 -8.46 -1.19
CA ALA A 39 -4.67 -9.52 -0.20
C ALA A 39 -4.77 -8.95 1.22
N VAL A 40 -5.43 -9.68 2.10
CA VAL A 40 -5.72 -9.24 3.46
C VAL A 40 -5.09 -10.20 4.46
N GLY A 41 -4.40 -9.65 5.46
CA GLY A 41 -3.68 -10.43 6.47
C GLY A 41 -3.98 -9.96 7.89
N THR A 42 -3.25 -10.53 8.85
CA THR A 42 -3.14 -9.92 10.18
C THR A 42 -2.28 -8.66 10.12
N LEU A 43 -2.41 -7.80 11.15
CA LEU A 43 -1.63 -6.57 11.27
C LEU A 43 -0.12 -6.84 11.17
N GLY A 44 0.37 -7.84 11.90
CA GLY A 44 1.79 -8.19 11.93
C GLY A 44 2.29 -8.69 10.58
N GLU A 45 1.52 -9.50 9.87
CA GLU A 45 1.87 -9.95 8.52
C GLU A 45 1.96 -8.78 7.54
N THR A 46 0.97 -7.89 7.54
CA THR A 46 0.97 -6.71 6.65
C THR A 46 2.15 -5.78 6.94
N ILE A 47 2.44 -5.48 8.21
CA ILE A 47 3.59 -4.65 8.60
C ILE A 47 4.91 -5.31 8.18
N ASN A 48 5.07 -6.62 8.43
CA ASN A 48 6.28 -7.33 8.06
C ASN A 48 6.50 -7.33 6.53
N ARG A 49 5.43 -7.47 5.74
CA ARG A 49 5.53 -7.37 4.27
C ARG A 49 5.95 -5.97 3.82
N ILE A 50 5.35 -4.91 4.38
CA ILE A 50 5.78 -3.52 4.11
C ILE A 50 7.26 -3.35 4.45
N ALA A 51 7.69 -3.78 5.64
CA ALA A 51 9.09 -3.65 6.07
C ALA A 51 10.07 -4.39 5.13
N ARG A 52 9.68 -5.57 4.64
CA ARG A 52 10.46 -6.35 3.67
C ARG A 52 10.53 -5.65 2.31
N MET A 53 9.41 -5.13 1.81
CA MET A 53 9.36 -4.35 0.57
C MET A 53 10.20 -3.08 0.66
N SER A 54 10.11 -2.34 1.77
CA SER A 54 10.93 -1.16 2.02
C SER A 54 12.43 -1.45 2.00
N ARG A 55 12.82 -2.65 2.45
CA ARG A 55 14.23 -3.08 2.46
C ARG A 55 14.72 -3.53 1.09
N ASN A 56 13.90 -4.26 0.33
CA ASN A 56 14.31 -4.83 -0.94
C ASN A 56 14.10 -3.88 -2.13
N GLU A 57 13.09 -3.02 -2.05
CA GLU A 57 12.64 -2.10 -3.11
C GLU A 57 12.39 -0.70 -2.53
N PRO A 58 13.42 0.00 -2.00
CA PRO A 58 13.25 1.26 -1.27
C PRO A 58 12.59 2.38 -2.09
N ARG A 59 12.64 2.30 -3.42
CA ARG A 59 11.96 3.23 -4.34
C ARG A 59 10.43 3.21 -4.21
N THR A 60 9.86 2.12 -3.70
CA THR A 60 8.42 1.99 -3.44
C THR A 60 7.98 2.75 -2.20
N VAL A 61 8.92 3.26 -1.40
CA VAL A 61 8.63 4.00 -0.15
C VAL A 61 8.89 5.49 -0.31
N THR A 62 9.79 5.87 -1.22
CA THR A 62 10.25 7.27 -1.40
C THR A 62 9.22 8.18 -2.06
N SER A 63 8.23 7.64 -2.76
CA SER A 63 7.27 8.42 -3.56
C SER A 63 5.83 8.40 -3.03
N GLY A 64 5.60 7.72 -1.91
CA GLY A 64 4.28 7.52 -1.32
C GLY A 64 4.40 6.75 -0.02
N GLY A 65 3.89 7.31 1.07
CA GLY A 65 3.82 6.56 2.33
C GLY A 65 2.88 5.36 2.19
N TRP A 66 3.20 4.26 2.85
CA TRP A 66 2.25 3.16 2.98
C TRP A 66 1.16 3.54 3.98
N VAL A 67 -0.09 3.50 3.54
CA VAL A 67 -1.26 3.65 4.40
C VAL A 67 -1.75 2.26 4.76
N LEU A 68 -1.67 1.92 6.04
CA LEU A 68 -2.25 0.69 6.56
C LEU A 68 -3.76 0.89 6.73
N GLU A 69 -4.56 -0.03 6.19
CA GLU A 69 -6.02 0.02 6.29
C GLU A 69 -6.58 -1.21 7.03
N SER A 70 -7.66 -1.04 7.79
CA SER A 70 -8.39 -2.12 8.47
C SER A 70 -9.82 -2.25 7.96
N LYS A 71 -10.34 -3.47 7.87
CA LYS A 71 -11.72 -3.74 7.43
C LYS A 71 -12.68 -3.70 8.61
N ARG A 72 -13.60 -2.72 8.62
CA ARG A 72 -14.82 -2.70 9.46
C ARG A 72 -16.05 -2.90 8.57
N LYS A 73 -16.84 -1.84 8.33
CA LYS A 73 -17.88 -1.80 7.27
C LYS A 73 -17.29 -1.44 5.90
N GLY A 74 -16.11 -0.82 5.90
CA GLY A 74 -15.27 -0.51 4.74
C GLY A 74 -13.81 -0.51 5.16
N TRP A 75 -12.93 -0.11 4.25
CA TRP A 75 -11.51 0.07 4.52
C TRP A 75 -11.28 1.46 5.11
N ILE A 76 -10.64 1.51 6.27
CA ILE A 76 -10.29 2.75 6.96
C ILE A 76 -8.79 2.75 7.29
N ALA A 77 -8.14 3.90 7.17
CA ALA A 77 -6.75 4.05 7.60
C ALA A 77 -6.61 3.74 9.11
N VAL A 78 -5.50 3.12 9.47
CA VAL A 78 -5.09 2.87 10.85
C VAL A 78 -4.24 4.07 11.29
N GLU A 79 -4.73 4.83 12.25
CA GLU A 79 -3.99 5.92 12.93
C GLU A 79 -3.03 5.36 13.99
#